data_AF-A0A6P7GM57-F1
#
_entry.id   AF-A0A6P7GM57-F1
#
_cell.length_a   1.000
_cell.length_b   1.000
_cell.length_c   1.000
_cell.angle_alpha   90.00
_cell.angle_beta   90.00
_cell.angle_gamma   90.00
#
_symmetry.space_group_name_H-M   'P 1'
#
loop_
_entity.id
_entity.type
_entity.pdbx_description
1 polymer ?
#
loop_
_entity_poly.entity_id
_entity_poly.type
_entity_poly.pdbx_seq_one_letter_code
_entity_poly.pdbx_strand_id
1 'polypeptide(L)'
;MDNASYHSRCIKKIPTKQSRKDEIQEFLIAEDLYFEDHYTKDQLIHVLHTKVVTKEHIVDKLATNNGHMVLRLPPYYCVLNPIELLWAQLINHIRRNNTSPKDAQSVVELIKTEFKNISAQNYQNAIKHVKKIEKDYMKNVPALKKIIIYLDESDEENDNDDELE
;
A
#
# COMPACT_ATOMS: atom_id res chain seq x y z
N MET A 1 4.55 -8.25 -1.34
CA MET A 1 3.98 -7.72 -2.59
C MET A 1 4.08 -6.22 -2.54
N ASP A 2 4.69 -5.64 -3.57
CA ASP A 2 4.84 -4.19 -3.71
C ASP A 2 3.50 -3.53 -4.11
N ASN A 3 3.52 -2.20 -4.17
CA ASN A 3 2.32 -1.39 -4.38
C ASN A 3 2.13 -0.95 -5.84
N ALA A 4 2.70 -1.67 -6.80
CA ALA A 4 2.47 -1.37 -8.20
C ALA A 4 0.96 -1.39 -8.53
N SER A 5 0.53 -0.54 -9.46
CA SER A 5 -0.90 -0.33 -9.75
C SER A 5 -1.58 -1.63 -10.21
N TYR A 6 -0.91 -2.43 -11.04
CA TYR A 6 -1.41 -3.72 -11.53
C TYR A 6 -1.55 -4.77 -10.42
N HIS A 7 -0.76 -4.66 -9.35
CA HIS A 7 -0.84 -5.50 -8.15
C HIS A 7 -1.93 -5.04 -7.16
N SER A 8 -2.45 -3.83 -7.34
CA SER A 8 -3.38 -3.18 -6.39
C SER A 8 -4.74 -2.90 -7.02
N ARG A 9 -5.11 -3.66 -8.07
CA ARG A 9 -6.43 -3.56 -8.69
C ARG A 9 -7.50 -4.02 -7.71
N CYS A 10 -8.37 -3.09 -7.33
CA CYS A 10 -9.49 -3.34 -6.42
C CYS A 10 -10.60 -4.12 -7.12
N ILE A 11 -11.31 -4.97 -6.38
CA ILE A 11 -12.49 -5.71 -6.85
C ILE A 11 -13.65 -4.73 -7.06
N LYS A 12 -13.93 -3.92 -6.03
CA LYS A 12 -14.89 -2.82 -6.08
C LYS A 12 -14.13 -1.50 -6.18
N LYS A 13 -14.53 -0.62 -7.11
CA LYS A 13 -13.95 0.72 -7.20
C LYS A 13 -14.61 1.60 -6.16
N ILE A 14 -13.84 2.04 -5.16
CA ILE A 14 -14.31 3.00 -4.17
C ILE A 14 -14.39 4.38 -4.87
N PRO A 15 -15.54 5.07 -4.81
CA PRO A 15 -15.69 6.39 -5.40
C PRO A 15 -14.74 7.42 -4.78
N THR A 16 -14.37 8.43 -5.55
CA THR A 16 -13.61 9.58 -5.04
C THR A 16 -14.33 10.89 -5.33
N LYS A 17 -13.80 12.02 -4.86
CA LYS A 17 -14.29 13.36 -5.24
C LYS A 17 -14.29 13.61 -6.76
N GLN A 18 -13.64 12.77 -7.56
CA GLN A 18 -13.63 12.83 -9.02
C GLN A 18 -14.70 11.93 -9.67
N SER A 19 -15.22 10.91 -8.96
CA SER A 19 -16.33 10.06 -9.43
C SER A 19 -17.60 10.88 -9.70
N ARG A 20 -18.53 10.37 -10.49
CA ARG A 20 -19.81 11.10 -10.67
C ARG A 20 -20.65 11.06 -9.39
N LYS A 21 -21.60 12.00 -9.23
CA LYS A 21 -22.44 12.08 -8.02
C LYS A 21 -23.29 10.81 -7.84
N ASP A 22 -23.87 10.32 -8.94
CA ASP A 22 -24.64 9.08 -8.98
C ASP A 22 -23.79 7.85 -8.63
N GLU A 23 -22.57 7.73 -9.14
CA GLU A 23 -21.65 6.64 -8.74
C GLU A 23 -21.39 6.62 -7.23
N ILE A 24 -21.28 7.80 -6.60
CA ILE A 24 -21.09 7.89 -5.16
C ILE A 24 -22.37 7.47 -4.42
N GLN A 25 -23.53 7.92 -4.88
CA GLN A 25 -24.83 7.55 -4.29
C GLN A 25 -25.09 6.04 -4.41
N GLU A 26 -24.89 5.45 -5.59
CA GLU A 26 -25.00 4.00 -5.80
C GLU A 26 -24.10 3.21 -4.86
N PHE A 27 -22.87 3.67 -4.65
CA PHE A 27 -21.95 3.04 -3.72
C PHE A 27 -22.41 3.16 -2.27
N LEU A 28 -22.91 4.32 -1.85
CA LEU A 28 -23.44 4.52 -0.50
C LEU A 28 -24.67 3.62 -0.25
N ILE A 29 -25.58 3.49 -1.21
CA ILE A 29 -26.72 2.56 -1.15
C ILE A 29 -26.21 1.12 -1.01
N ALA A 30 -25.25 0.70 -1.85
CA ALA A 30 -24.70 -0.65 -1.82
C ALA A 30 -23.98 -1.00 -0.51
N GLU A 31 -23.47 0.00 0.20
CA GLU A 31 -22.79 -0.13 1.49
C GLU A 31 -23.69 0.16 2.70
N ASP A 32 -25.00 0.35 2.46
CA ASP A 32 -26.05 0.64 3.45
C ASP A 32 -25.79 1.91 4.27
N LEU A 33 -25.37 2.99 3.58
CA LEU A 33 -25.09 4.30 4.16
C LEU A 33 -26.18 5.30 3.78
N TYR A 34 -26.74 5.96 4.79
CA TYR A 34 -27.77 6.99 4.62
C TYR A 34 -27.19 8.29 4.04
N PHE A 35 -27.92 8.89 3.11
CA PHE A 35 -27.70 10.24 2.60
C PHE A 35 -29.02 10.83 2.07
N GLU A 36 -29.06 12.15 1.88
CA GLU A 36 -30.23 12.84 1.33
C GLU A 36 -29.97 13.28 -0.11
N ASP A 37 -31.00 13.34 -0.95
CA ASP A 37 -30.86 13.63 -2.38
C ASP A 37 -30.22 15.00 -2.67
N HIS A 38 -30.46 15.98 -1.80
CA HIS A 38 -29.89 17.32 -1.90
C HIS A 38 -28.43 17.40 -1.45
N TYR A 39 -27.84 16.31 -0.94
CA TYR A 39 -26.44 16.33 -0.52
C TYR A 39 -25.53 16.69 -1.69
N THR A 40 -24.58 17.57 -1.43
CA THR A 40 -23.51 17.89 -2.37
C THR A 40 -22.54 16.71 -2.46
N LYS A 41 -21.72 16.71 -3.51
CA LYS A 41 -20.70 15.67 -3.70
C LYS A 41 -19.73 15.58 -2.52
N ASP A 42 -19.38 16.71 -1.92
CA ASP A 42 -18.50 16.75 -0.76
C ASP A 42 -19.17 16.14 0.48
N GLN A 43 -20.47 16.40 0.69
CA GLN A 43 -21.24 15.78 1.78
C GLN A 43 -21.33 14.27 1.60
N LEU A 44 -21.58 13.77 0.39
CA LEU A 44 -21.62 12.34 0.09
C LEU A 44 -20.25 11.66 0.36
N ILE A 45 -19.14 12.32 0.00
CA ILE A 45 -17.79 11.81 0.31
C ILE A 45 -17.52 11.83 1.82
N HIS A 46 -18.03 12.83 2.55
CA HIS A 46 -17.94 12.86 4.01
C HIS A 46 -18.67 11.67 4.62
N VAL A 47 -19.89 11.36 4.16
CA VAL A 47 -20.63 10.15 4.57
C VAL A 47 -19.80 8.90 4.28
N LEU A 48 -19.21 8.78 3.08
CA LEU A 48 -18.35 7.63 2.73
C LEU A 48 -17.18 7.48 3.71
N HIS A 49 -16.59 8.58 4.17
CA HIS A 49 -15.47 8.57 5.12
C HIS A 49 -15.88 8.21 6.57
N THR A 50 -17.17 8.22 6.92
CA THR A 50 -17.64 7.75 8.24
C THR A 50 -17.46 6.24 8.42
N LYS A 51 -17.38 5.49 7.31
CA LYS A 51 -17.15 4.05 7.29
C LYS A 51 -15.73 3.74 6.88
N VAL A 52 -15.06 2.86 7.60
CA VAL A 52 -13.77 2.30 7.16
C VAL A 52 -14.05 1.29 6.05
N VAL A 53 -13.98 1.75 4.80
CA VAL A 53 -14.08 0.87 3.63
C VAL A 53 -12.70 0.28 3.33
N THR A 54 -12.54 -1.01 3.61
CA THR A 54 -11.32 -1.74 3.29
C THR A 54 -11.27 -2.05 1.79
N LYS A 55 -10.12 -1.74 1.17
CA LYS A 55 -9.88 -2.09 -0.23
C LYS A 55 -9.61 -3.59 -0.35
N GLU A 56 -10.48 -4.30 -1.05
CA GLU A 56 -10.22 -5.67 -1.46
C GLU A 56 -9.55 -5.72 -2.84
N HIS A 57 -8.38 -6.33 -2.93
CA HIS A 57 -7.65 -6.47 -4.19
C HIS A 57 -7.91 -7.83 -4.82
N ILE A 58 -8.00 -7.86 -6.16
CA ILE A 58 -8.25 -9.09 -6.93
C ILE A 58 -7.18 -10.14 -6.64
N VAL A 59 -5.90 -9.74 -6.60
CA VAL A 59 -4.79 -10.67 -6.34
C VAL A 59 -4.84 -11.22 -4.92
N ASP A 60 -5.22 -10.41 -3.94
CA ASP A 60 -5.30 -10.84 -2.53
C ASP A 60 -6.41 -11.89 -2.37
N LYS A 61 -7.55 -11.70 -3.05
CA LYS A 61 -8.65 -12.66 -3.07
C LYS A 61 -8.25 -13.96 -3.76
N LEU A 62 -7.56 -13.87 -4.90
CA LEU A 62 -7.07 -15.05 -5.62
C LEU A 62 -6.08 -15.86 -4.75
N ALA A 63 -5.13 -15.19 -4.12
CA ALA A 63 -4.17 -15.82 -3.21
C ALA A 63 -4.89 -16.48 -2.04
N THR A 64 -5.85 -15.78 -1.41
CA THR A 64 -6.62 -16.30 -0.27
C THR A 64 -7.43 -17.54 -0.66
N ASN A 65 -8.07 -17.54 -1.84
CA ASN A 65 -8.81 -18.71 -2.35
C ASN A 65 -7.91 -19.94 -2.58
N ASN A 66 -6.60 -19.74 -2.76
CA ASN A 66 -5.60 -20.79 -2.88
C ASN A 66 -4.87 -21.09 -1.56
N GLY A 67 -5.36 -20.56 -0.42
CA GLY A 67 -4.77 -20.80 0.90
C GLY A 67 -3.50 -19.98 1.18
N HIS A 68 -3.28 -18.87 0.47
CA HIS A 68 -2.13 -17.99 0.65
C HIS A 68 -2.53 -16.63 1.21
N MET A 69 -1.72 -16.11 2.14
CA MET A 69 -1.86 -14.75 2.66
C MET A 69 -0.88 -13.82 1.95
N VAL A 70 -1.38 -12.71 1.41
CA VAL A 70 -0.54 -11.68 0.78
C VAL A 70 -0.03 -10.71 1.84
N LEU A 71 1.29 -10.62 1.98
CA LEU A 71 1.95 -9.56 2.73
C LEU A 71 2.28 -8.40 1.81
N ARG A 72 1.70 -7.22 2.06
CA ARG A 72 1.97 -6.00 1.30
C ARG A 72 3.03 -5.15 1.97
N LEU A 73 3.89 -4.54 1.16
CA LEU A 73 4.94 -3.65 1.63
C LEU A 73 4.36 -2.25 1.90
N PRO A 74 4.93 -1.49 2.84
CA PRO A 74 4.66 -0.07 2.94
C PRO A 74 5.06 0.67 1.64
N PRO A 75 4.34 1.73 1.24
CA PRO A 75 4.68 2.52 0.05
C PRO A 75 6.11 3.03 0.07
N TYR A 76 6.86 2.83 -1.02
CA TYR A 76 8.27 3.25 -1.18
C TYR A 76 9.32 2.50 -0.33
N TYR A 77 8.95 1.38 0.31
CA TYR A 77 9.90 0.55 1.09
C TYR A 77 10.27 -0.75 0.37
N CYS A 78 10.77 -0.65 -0.86
CA CYS A 78 11.23 -1.83 -1.64
C CYS A 78 12.38 -2.58 -0.95
N VAL A 79 13.15 -1.92 -0.06
CA VAL A 79 14.20 -2.55 0.76
C VAL A 79 13.68 -3.70 1.63
N LEU A 80 12.37 -3.70 1.94
CA LEU A 80 11.71 -4.76 2.69
C LEU A 80 11.26 -5.93 1.80
N ASN A 81 11.53 -5.88 0.49
CA ASN A 81 11.19 -6.91 -0.46
C ASN A 81 12.41 -7.80 -0.76
N PRO A 82 12.45 -9.06 -0.29
CA PRO A 82 13.62 -9.92 -0.46
C PRO A 82 13.91 -10.25 -1.93
N ILE A 83 12.90 -10.20 -2.81
CA ILE A 83 13.08 -10.48 -4.24
C ILE A 83 13.97 -9.43 -4.92
N GLU A 84 14.00 -8.19 -4.44
CA GLU A 84 14.83 -7.12 -5.01
C GLU A 84 16.32 -7.44 -4.87
N LEU A 85 16.71 -8.08 -3.77
CA LEU A 85 18.09 -8.53 -3.55
C LEU A 85 18.49 -9.63 -4.53
N LEU A 86 17.56 -10.54 -4.83
CA LEU A 86 17.77 -11.63 -5.78
C LEU A 86 17.79 -11.10 -7.22
N TRP A 87 16.91 -10.17 -7.55
CA TRP A 87 16.93 -9.45 -8.83
C TRP A 87 18.23 -8.69 -9.04
N ALA A 88 18.70 -7.97 -8.02
CA ALA A 88 19.98 -7.27 -8.09
C ALA A 88 21.16 -8.23 -8.34
N GLN A 89 21.16 -9.41 -7.69
CA GLN A 89 22.14 -10.45 -7.97
C GLN A 89 22.04 -10.91 -9.43
N LEU A 90 20.86 -11.35 -9.86
CA LEU A 90 20.59 -11.86 -11.20
C LEU A 90 21.01 -10.86 -12.29
N ILE A 91 20.58 -9.61 -12.19
CA ILE A 91 20.89 -8.54 -13.16
C ILE A 91 22.39 -8.28 -13.22
N ASN A 92 23.08 -8.30 -12.08
CA ASN A 92 24.54 -8.11 -12.05
C ASN A 92 25.30 -9.29 -12.68
N HIS A 93 24.79 -10.51 -12.58
CA HIS A 93 25.35 -11.67 -13.26
C HIS A 93 25.12 -11.59 -14.76
N ILE A 94 23.88 -11.34 -15.19
CA ILE A 94 23.53 -11.15 -16.61
C ILE A 94 24.39 -10.04 -17.23
N ARG A 95 24.50 -8.88 -16.58
CA ARG A 95 25.29 -7.75 -17.10
C ARG A 95 26.78 -8.11 -17.31
N ARG A 96 27.35 -8.95 -16.45
CA ARG A 96 28.76 -9.39 -16.57
C ARG A 96 28.96 -10.45 -17.65
N ASN A 97 27.97 -11.31 -17.85
CA ASN A 97 28.06 -12.46 -18.73
C ASN A 97 27.40 -12.23 -20.10
N ASN A 98 26.68 -11.13 -20.28
CA ASN A 98 26.04 -10.80 -21.54
C ASN A 98 27.08 -10.33 -22.57
N THR A 99 27.33 -11.17 -23.56
CA THR A 99 28.22 -10.90 -24.69
C THR A 99 27.47 -10.58 -25.98
N SER A 100 26.13 -10.52 -25.93
CA SER A 100 25.26 -10.41 -27.11
C SER A 100 24.58 -9.03 -27.21
N PRO A 101 24.11 -8.64 -28.42
CA PRO A 101 23.25 -7.47 -28.58
C PRO A 101 21.96 -7.56 -27.75
N LYS A 102 21.27 -6.43 -27.58
CA LYS A 102 19.94 -6.41 -26.95
C LYS A 102 18.98 -7.32 -27.74
N ASP A 103 18.18 -8.09 -27.02
CA ASP A 103 17.10 -8.96 -27.54
C ASP A 103 17.52 -10.25 -28.29
N ALA A 104 18.76 -10.70 -28.10
CA ALA A 104 19.18 -12.00 -28.62
C ALA A 104 18.62 -13.17 -27.79
N GLN A 105 18.31 -14.29 -28.46
CA GLN A 105 17.89 -15.55 -27.82
C GLN A 105 18.91 -16.04 -26.78
N SER A 106 20.20 -15.77 -27.00
CA SER A 106 21.28 -16.04 -26.05
C SER A 106 21.09 -15.33 -24.71
N VAL A 107 20.51 -14.12 -24.70
CA VAL A 107 20.19 -13.38 -23.46
C VAL A 107 19.08 -14.08 -22.69
N VAL A 108 18.06 -14.61 -23.37
CA VAL A 108 16.97 -15.37 -22.74
C VAL A 108 17.50 -16.67 -22.11
N GLU A 109 18.39 -17.37 -22.80
CA GLU A 109 19.05 -18.57 -22.29
C GLU A 109 19.97 -18.28 -21.10
N LEU A 110 20.69 -17.16 -21.16
CA LEU A 110 21.49 -16.66 -20.05
C LEU A 110 20.62 -16.38 -18.82
N ILE A 111 19.51 -15.64 -18.99
CA ILE A 111 18.56 -15.36 -17.90
C ILE A 111 18.06 -16.66 -17.27
N LYS A 112 17.62 -17.64 -18.08
CA LYS A 112 17.14 -18.94 -17.58
C LYS A 112 18.22 -19.70 -16.82
N THR A 113 19.47 -19.64 -17.29
CA THR A 113 20.61 -20.30 -16.64
C THR A 113 20.94 -19.63 -15.31
N GLU A 114 21.01 -18.31 -15.27
CA GLU A 114 21.31 -17.57 -14.05
C GLU A 114 20.19 -17.70 -13.01
N PHE A 115 18.92 -17.80 -13.42
CA PHE A 115 17.82 -18.11 -12.51
C PHE A 115 18.02 -19.45 -11.78
N LYS A 116 18.54 -20.48 -12.48
CA LYS A 116 18.84 -21.79 -11.87
C LYS A 116 20.02 -21.73 -10.90
N ASN A 117 20.92 -20.75 -11.07
CA ASN A 117 22.07 -20.55 -10.18
C ASN A 117 21.68 -19.90 -8.84
N ILE A 118 20.47 -19.34 -8.71
CA ILE A 118 19.98 -18.79 -7.44
C ILE A 118 19.74 -19.95 -6.47
N SER A 119 20.70 -20.18 -5.59
CA SER A 119 20.66 -21.26 -4.61
C SER A 119 19.69 -20.97 -3.46
N ALA A 120 19.28 -22.02 -2.73
CA ALA A 120 18.53 -21.87 -1.49
C ALA A 120 19.25 -20.96 -0.47
N GLN A 121 20.59 -20.95 -0.46
CA GLN A 121 21.37 -20.07 0.40
C GLN A 121 21.22 -18.59 0.02
N ASN A 122 21.14 -18.27 -1.27
CA ASN A 122 20.88 -16.90 -1.73
C ASN A 122 19.52 -16.40 -1.21
N TYR A 123 18.49 -17.23 -1.32
CA TYR A 123 17.16 -16.94 -0.77
C TYR A 123 17.20 -16.72 0.75
N GLN A 124 17.82 -17.63 1.50
CA GLN A 124 17.93 -17.51 2.96
C GLN A 124 18.66 -16.23 3.38
N ASN A 125 19.73 -15.87 2.67
CA ASN A 125 20.49 -14.65 2.92
C ASN A 125 19.65 -13.39 2.64
N ALA A 126 18.86 -13.37 1.56
CA ALA A 126 17.98 -12.27 1.24
C ALA A 126 16.90 -12.07 2.33
N ILE A 127 16.27 -13.16 2.79
CA ILE A 127 15.29 -13.11 3.88
C ILE A 127 15.94 -12.64 5.19
N LYS A 128 17.13 -13.15 5.53
CA LYS A 128 17.87 -12.73 6.73
C LYS A 128 18.21 -11.24 6.69
N HIS A 129 18.60 -10.72 5.52
CA HIS A 129 18.87 -9.31 5.33
C HIS A 129 17.61 -8.46 5.57
N VAL A 130 16.49 -8.78 4.92
CA VAL A 130 15.23 -8.06 5.08
C VAL A 130 14.77 -8.04 6.54
N LYS A 131 14.82 -9.18 7.24
CA LYS A 131 14.47 -9.26 8.67
C LYS A 131 15.38 -8.40 9.56
N LYS A 132 16.64 -8.21 9.17
CA LYS A 132 17.55 -7.30 9.90
C LYS A 132 17.12 -5.85 9.70
N ILE A 133 16.87 -5.46 8.45
CA ILE A 133 16.42 -4.10 8.09
C ILE A 133 15.09 -3.77 8.78
N GLU A 134 14.12 -4.70 8.77
CA GLU A 134 12.85 -4.56 9.47
C GLU A 134 13.04 -4.25 10.96
N LYS A 135 13.88 -5.04 11.65
CA LYS A 135 14.20 -4.80 13.07
C LYS A 135 14.86 -3.45 13.30
N ASP A 136 15.73 -3.01 12.40
CA ASP A 136 16.41 -1.72 12.52
C ASP A 136 15.42 -0.55 12.34
N TYR A 137 14.43 -0.68 11.45
CA TYR A 137 13.33 0.29 11.36
C TYR A 137 12.48 0.34 12.64
N MET A 138 12.14 -0.82 13.22
CA MET A 138 11.31 -0.87 14.44
C MET A 138 11.92 -0.12 15.64
N LYS A 139 13.26 -0.03 15.72
CA LYS A 139 13.95 0.73 16.78
C LYS A 139 13.66 2.23 16.73
N ASN A 140 13.36 2.75 15.55
CA ASN A 140 13.19 4.18 15.29
C ASN A 140 11.71 4.59 15.20
N VAL A 141 10.78 3.66 15.35
CA VAL A 141 9.34 3.98 15.41
C VAL A 141 9.06 4.52 16.81
N PRO A 142 8.70 5.80 16.97
CA PRO A 142 8.29 6.32 18.27
C PRO A 142 7.09 5.51 18.76
N ALA A 143 7.10 5.13 20.04
CA ALA A 143 5.90 4.58 20.66
C ALA A 143 4.76 5.59 20.47
N LEU A 144 3.74 5.23 19.68
CA LEU A 144 2.57 6.08 19.47
C LEU A 144 1.94 6.35 20.84
N LYS A 145 2.14 7.56 21.38
CA LYS A 145 1.38 8.01 22.54
C LYS A 145 -0.07 8.11 22.09
N LYS A 146 -0.97 7.46 22.82
CA LYS A 146 -2.42 7.60 22.61
C LYS A 146 -2.76 9.08 22.67
N ILE A 147 -3.36 9.61 21.61
CA ILE A 147 -3.99 10.93 21.63
C ILE A 147 -5.31 10.72 22.38
N ILE A 148 -5.42 11.31 23.57
CA ILE A 148 -6.66 11.34 24.34
C ILE A 148 -7.34 12.67 24.00
N ILE A 149 -8.48 12.60 23.33
CA ILE A 149 -9.34 13.76 23.09
C ILE A 149 -10.39 13.73 24.20
N TYR A 150 -10.35 14.70 25.10
CA TYR A 150 -11.42 14.95 26.06
C TYR A 150 -12.49 15.77 25.33
N LEU A 151 -13.72 15.27 25.26
CA LEU A 151 -14.84 15.89 24.54
C LEU A 151 -15.71 16.79 25.44
N ASP A 152 -15.30 17.02 26.68
CA ASP A 152 -15.97 17.93 27.60
C ASP A 152 -15.01 19.04 28.00
N GLU A 153 -14.98 20.09 27.18
CA GLU A 153 -14.84 21.46 27.64
C GLU A 153 -15.61 22.30 26.62
N SER A 154 -16.80 22.74 27.01
CA SER A 154 -17.51 23.79 26.30
C SER A 154 -16.60 25.01 26.28
N ASP A 155 -16.11 25.37 25.10
CA ASP A 155 -15.48 26.67 24.88
C ASP A 155 -16.55 27.76 25.11
N GLU A 156 -16.73 28.17 26.37
CA GLU A 156 -17.33 29.46 26.67
C GLU A 156 -16.26 30.52 26.37
N GLU A 157 -16.29 31.04 25.14
CA GLU A 157 -15.62 32.28 24.76
C GLU A 157 -16.07 33.40 25.71
N ASN A 158 -15.18 33.83 26.60
CA ASN A 158 -15.38 35.04 27.41
C ASN A 158 -14.62 36.18 26.72
N ASP A 159 -15.30 36.84 25.79
CA ASP A 159 -14.92 38.16 25.31
C ASP A 159 -15.10 39.16 26.46
N ASN A 160 -13.99 39.58 27.06
CA ASN A 160 -13.94 40.84 27.80
C ASN A 160 -12.83 41.69 27.19
N ASP A 161 -13.26 42.55 26.26
CA ASP A 161 -12.60 43.82 25.94
C ASP A 161 -12.59 44.68 27.22
N ASP A 162 -11.41 44.97 27.75
CA ASP A 162 -11.22 46.09 28.67
C ASP A 162 -10.17 47.04 28.11
N GLU A 163 -10.66 48.24 27.80
CA GLU A 163 -9.95 49.45 27.42
C GLU A 163 -8.84 49.81 28.41
N LEU A 164 -7.70 50.29 27.90
CA LEU A 164 -6.79 51.14 28.68
C LEU A 164 -6.44 52.38 27.84
N GLU A 165 -6.93 53.52 28.34
CA GLU A 165 -6.46 54.89 28.03
C GLU A 165 -4.95 55.06 28.25
#